data_AF-A0AAD5UFS4-F1
#
_entry.id   AF-A0AAD5UFS4-F1
#
_cell.length_a   1.000
_cell.length_b   1.000
_cell.length_c   1.000
_cell.angle_alpha   90.00
_cell.angle_beta   90.00
_cell.angle_gamma   90.00
#
_symmetry.space_group_name_H-M   'P 1'
#
loop_
_entity.id
_entity.type
_entity.pdbx_description
1 polymer ?
#
loop_
_entity_poly.entity_id
_entity_poly.type
_entity_poly.pdbx_seq_one_letter_code
_entity_poly.pdbx_strand_id
1 'polypeptide(L)'
;MQVFNLQQHLFNSKSTIQIQKLKSELLATRKELLQTSAQDEFAKWAKLKRKFDKLTVEYDECAKSIAGKKEVTVTFVSWGLPGLLWAFQILLLVIWRAEPVFYIPEQWFGPITNWLKFPFAPEDQLETFSQYMSNPDTLNLRHAALNIKKPLNAFFRYKAAMREKIIQRAGTHKNSDLSRLAAQMWKEEPQHVKDHFNRLTQQAFNEHRQKFPGYVWPSRSSKFKKAILKLKFESQTPSPEDQNAVPFDFKDFKTGFTPEIEECPPILEYIDYSLSS
;
A
#
# COMPACT_ATOMS: atom_id res chain seq x y z
N MET A 1 36.59 -2.47 24.10
CA MET A 1 37.77 -2.00 24.87
C MET A 1 38.82 -1.29 24.00
N GLN A 2 39.13 -1.73 22.77
CA GLN A 2 40.20 -1.11 21.95
C GLN A 2 39.83 0.26 21.35
N VAL A 3 38.56 0.47 20.97
CA VAL A 3 38.09 1.77 20.42
C VAL A 3 38.17 2.91 21.44
N PHE A 4 37.94 2.60 22.73
CA PHE A 4 37.97 3.59 23.81
C PHE A 4 39.40 4.07 24.12
N ASN A 5 40.40 3.20 24.03
CA ASN A 5 41.82 3.56 24.20
C ASN A 5 42.35 4.42 23.04
N LEU A 6 41.89 4.14 21.81
CA LEU A 6 42.29 4.90 20.62
C LEU A 6 41.73 6.33 20.66
N GLN A 7 40.52 6.51 21.19
CA GLN A 7 39.95 7.83 21.45
C GLN A 7 40.78 8.63 22.46
N GLN A 8 41.27 8.01 23.54
CA GLN A 8 42.09 8.71 24.55
C GLN A 8 43.41 9.25 23.96
N HIS A 9 44.05 8.52 23.05
CA HIS A 9 45.34 8.94 22.48
C HIS A 9 45.19 10.06 21.43
N LEU A 10 44.10 10.04 20.65
CA LEU A 10 43.79 11.07 19.66
C LEU A 10 43.19 12.35 20.29
N PHE A 11 42.50 12.23 21.43
CA PHE A 11 41.86 13.34 22.14
C PHE A 11 42.62 13.88 23.36
N ASN A 12 43.89 13.50 23.58
CA ASN A 12 44.73 14.18 24.57
C ASN A 12 45.12 15.59 24.08
N SER A 13 44.12 16.44 24.00
CA SER A 13 44.19 17.79 23.46
C SER A 13 44.73 18.75 24.52
N LYS A 14 45.27 19.88 24.06
CA LYS A 14 45.59 21.02 24.94
C LYS A 14 44.37 21.44 25.78
N SER A 15 43.14 21.25 25.27
CA SER A 15 41.89 21.61 25.96
C SER A 15 41.49 20.66 27.09
N THR A 16 41.76 19.36 27.00
CA THR A 16 41.51 18.41 28.11
C THR A 16 42.48 18.63 29.27
N ILE A 17 43.74 18.95 28.93
CA ILE A 17 44.76 19.36 29.92
C ILE A 17 44.35 20.69 30.58
N GLN A 18 43.81 21.65 29.82
CA GLN A 18 43.28 22.91 30.36
C GLN A 18 42.08 22.71 31.30
N ILE A 19 41.12 21.84 30.95
CA ILE A 19 40.01 21.50 31.86
C ILE A 19 40.52 20.91 33.18
N GLN A 20 41.51 20.02 33.12
CA GLN A 20 42.07 19.41 34.33
C GLN A 20 42.78 20.45 35.20
N LYS A 21 43.52 21.39 34.60
CA LYS A 21 44.16 22.52 35.30
C LYS A 21 43.15 23.46 35.95
N LEU A 22 42.13 23.90 35.20
CA LEU A 22 41.05 24.74 35.72
C LEU A 22 40.30 24.06 36.87
N LYS A 23 40.06 22.74 36.77
CA LYS A 23 39.42 21.95 37.83
C LYS A 23 40.28 21.90 39.09
N SER A 24 41.60 21.70 38.97
CA SER A 24 42.49 21.70 40.14
C SER A 24 42.57 23.07 40.80
N GLU A 25 42.61 24.15 40.01
CA GLU A 25 42.63 25.53 40.51
C GLU A 25 41.31 25.93 41.19
N LEU A 26 40.18 25.48 40.65
CA LEU A 26 38.85 25.68 41.25
C LEU A 26 38.70 24.94 42.58
N LEU A 27 39.20 23.70 42.68
CA LEU A 27 39.19 22.95 43.93
C LEU A 27 40.13 23.56 44.97
N ALA A 28 41.30 24.05 44.55
CA ALA A 28 42.25 24.73 45.43
C ALA A 28 41.64 26.03 45.99
N THR A 29 41.07 26.89 45.13
CA THR A 29 40.43 28.15 45.56
C THR A 29 39.19 27.92 46.41
N ARG A 30 38.40 26.87 46.13
CA ARG A 30 37.27 26.47 46.99
C ARG A 30 37.74 26.05 48.38
N LYS A 31 38.84 25.29 48.46
CA LYS A 31 39.43 24.87 49.75
C LYS A 31 39.91 26.08 50.54
N GLU A 32 40.61 27.01 49.90
CA GLU A 32 41.07 28.26 50.53
C GLU A 32 39.88 29.14 51.00
N LEU A 33 38.77 29.17 50.26
CA LEU A 33 37.58 29.92 50.63
C LEU A 33 36.88 29.32 51.86
N LEU A 34 36.83 27.99 51.94
CA LEU A 34 36.30 27.28 53.11
C LEU A 34 37.17 27.45 54.35
N GLN A 35 38.48 27.67 54.18
CA GLN A 35 39.42 27.93 55.28
C GLN A 35 39.39 29.40 55.75
N THR A 36 38.82 30.33 54.98
CA THR A 36 38.80 31.76 55.32
C THR A 36 37.50 32.14 56.03
N SER A 37 37.58 32.71 57.25
CA SER A 37 36.42 33.28 57.94
C SER A 37 35.87 34.47 57.15
N ALA A 38 34.59 34.41 56.76
CA ALA A 38 33.95 35.44 55.95
C ALA A 38 33.75 36.78 56.70
N GLN A 39 33.77 36.76 58.03
CA GLN A 39 33.51 37.93 58.88
C GLN A 39 34.81 38.69 59.21
N ASP A 40 35.87 37.98 59.58
CA ASP A 40 37.13 38.62 60.02
C ASP A 40 38.07 38.97 58.86
N GLU A 41 38.05 38.16 57.78
CA GLU A 41 38.91 38.34 56.60
C GLU A 41 38.10 38.73 55.34
N PHE A 42 37.07 39.55 55.48
CA PHE A 42 36.12 39.89 54.40
C PHE A 42 36.81 40.35 53.11
N ALA A 43 37.86 41.18 53.20
CA ALA A 43 38.59 41.67 52.02
C ALA A 43 39.30 40.55 51.24
N LYS A 44 39.84 39.54 51.94
CA LYS A 44 40.48 38.36 51.33
C LYS A 44 39.43 37.38 50.82
N TRP A 45 38.36 37.17 51.60
CA TRP A 45 37.20 36.37 51.21
C TRP A 45 36.56 36.88 49.91
N ALA A 46 36.30 38.19 49.81
CA ALA A 46 35.71 38.81 48.62
C ALA A 46 36.60 38.68 47.37
N LYS A 47 37.92 38.83 47.51
CA LYS A 47 38.88 38.63 46.41
C LYS A 47 38.88 37.16 45.94
N LEU A 48 38.90 36.23 46.89
CA LEU A 48 38.95 34.80 46.60
C LEU A 48 37.64 34.28 45.99
N LYS A 49 36.50 34.79 46.47
CA LYS A 49 35.18 34.52 45.91
C LYS A 49 35.06 34.98 44.46
N ARG A 50 35.50 36.21 44.13
CA ARG A 50 35.56 36.69 42.74
C ARG A 50 36.45 35.83 41.85
N LYS A 51 37.59 35.35 42.38
CA LYS A 51 38.48 34.42 41.67
C LYS A 51 37.79 33.07 41.41
N PHE A 52 37.11 32.53 42.42
CA PHE A 52 36.33 31.29 42.29
C PHE A 52 35.20 31.44 41.27
N ASP A 53 34.42 32.52 41.35
CA ASP A 53 33.32 32.79 40.43
C ASP A 53 33.84 32.97 38.99
N LYS A 54 34.98 33.66 38.80
CA LYS A 54 35.64 33.75 37.49
C LYS A 54 36.07 32.38 36.95
N LEU A 55 36.71 31.55 37.77
CA LEU A 55 37.15 30.21 37.39
C LEU A 55 35.97 29.27 37.08
N THR A 56 34.84 29.40 37.78
CA THR A 56 33.64 28.62 37.47
C THR A 56 33.07 28.94 36.10
N VAL A 57 33.05 30.22 35.71
CA VAL A 57 32.57 30.65 34.40
C VAL A 57 33.50 30.13 33.29
N GLU A 58 34.82 30.28 33.45
CA GLU A 58 35.81 29.76 32.49
C GLU A 58 35.73 28.23 32.36
N TYR A 59 35.48 27.51 33.46
CA TYR A 59 35.27 26.06 33.44
C TYR A 59 34.01 25.67 32.66
N ASP A 60 32.88 26.34 32.90
CA ASP A 60 31.61 26.04 32.22
C ASP A 60 31.66 26.36 30.72
N GLU A 61 32.31 27.46 30.32
CA GLU A 61 32.56 27.79 28.91
C GLU A 61 33.45 26.76 28.23
N CYS A 62 34.55 26.36 28.88
CA CYS A 62 35.45 25.35 28.37
C CYS A 62 34.75 23.98 28.24
N ALA A 63 33.93 23.62 29.23
CA ALA A 63 33.13 22.40 29.22
C ALA A 63 32.10 22.37 28.07
N LYS A 64 31.39 23.49 27.83
CA LYS A 64 30.47 23.62 26.68
C LYS A 64 31.20 23.47 25.34
N SER A 65 32.39 24.09 25.21
CA SER A 65 33.19 23.98 23.98
C SER A 65 33.65 22.55 23.68
N ILE A 66 33.90 21.76 24.73
CA ILE A 66 34.31 20.35 24.61
C ILE A 66 33.11 19.44 24.35
N ALA A 67 31.96 19.70 24.96
CA ALA A 67 30.72 18.99 24.67
C ALA A 67 30.34 19.14 23.18
N GLY A 68 30.32 20.37 22.66
CA GLY A 68 30.00 20.62 21.26
C GLY A 68 30.97 19.95 20.27
N LYS A 69 32.29 19.96 20.56
CA LYS A 69 33.29 19.28 19.72
C LYS A 69 33.12 17.75 19.71
N LYS A 70 32.71 17.17 20.83
CA LYS A 70 32.45 15.72 20.94
C LYS A 70 31.22 15.31 20.13
N GLU A 71 30.14 16.09 20.18
CA GLU A 71 28.89 15.80 19.45
C GLU A 71 29.07 15.82 17.93
N VAL A 72 29.80 16.81 17.40
CA VAL A 72 30.10 16.91 15.97
C VAL A 72 30.98 15.73 15.52
N THR A 73 31.97 15.37 16.31
CA THR A 73 32.87 14.25 15.96
C THR A 73 32.13 12.90 15.97
N VAL A 74 31.29 12.66 16.99
CA VAL A 74 30.51 11.41 17.09
C VAL A 74 29.52 11.29 15.94
N THR A 75 28.81 12.37 15.60
CA THR A 75 27.86 12.39 14.48
C THR A 75 28.57 12.13 13.15
N PHE A 76 29.71 12.78 12.91
CA PHE A 76 30.50 12.60 11.68
C PHE A 76 31.01 11.17 11.53
N VAL A 77 31.52 10.56 12.61
CA VAL A 77 32.03 9.18 12.56
C VAL A 77 30.90 8.16 12.42
N SER A 78 29.78 8.35 13.14
CA SER A 78 28.69 7.36 13.14
C SER A 78 27.89 7.35 11.84
N TRP A 79 27.67 8.51 11.21
CA TRP A 79 26.84 8.61 10.00
C TRP A 79 27.65 8.97 8.75
N GLY A 80 28.70 9.77 8.88
CA GLY A 80 29.53 10.19 7.75
C GLY A 80 30.35 9.02 7.17
N LEU A 81 30.95 8.17 8.00
CA LEU A 81 31.76 7.05 7.52
C LEU A 81 30.91 5.97 6.82
N PRO A 82 29.78 5.50 7.37
CA PRO A 82 28.87 4.62 6.62
C PRO A 82 28.29 5.31 5.39
N GLY A 83 27.89 6.58 5.48
CA GLY A 83 27.38 7.34 4.34
C GLY A 83 28.37 7.40 3.18
N LEU A 84 29.67 7.60 3.47
CA LEU A 84 30.74 7.57 2.48
C LEU A 84 30.87 6.18 1.83
N LEU A 85 30.81 5.10 2.62
CA LEU A 85 30.88 3.73 2.11
C LEU A 85 29.66 3.39 1.23
N TRP A 86 28.47 3.84 1.60
CA TRP A 86 27.25 3.68 0.79
C TRP A 86 27.30 4.53 -0.48
N ALA A 87 27.82 5.76 -0.41
CA ALA A 87 28.02 6.61 -1.57
C ALA A 87 29.04 6.00 -2.54
N PHE A 88 30.12 5.42 -2.02
CA PHE A 88 31.10 4.67 -2.80
C PHE A 88 30.48 3.41 -3.43
N GLN A 89 29.64 2.68 -2.70
CA GLN A 89 28.90 1.53 -3.22
C GLN A 89 27.96 1.92 -4.37
N ILE A 90 27.23 3.04 -4.24
CA ILE A 90 26.37 3.59 -5.29
C ILE A 90 27.21 4.07 -6.48
N LEU A 91 28.35 4.70 -6.23
CA LEU A 91 29.27 5.14 -7.28
C LEU A 91 29.80 3.96 -8.09
N LEU A 92 30.25 2.89 -7.42
CA LEU A 92 30.66 1.65 -8.06
C LEU A 92 29.53 1.05 -8.91
N LEU A 93 28.29 1.04 -8.39
CA LEU A 93 27.10 0.60 -9.13
C LEU A 93 26.87 1.44 -10.41
N VAL A 94 27.00 2.77 -10.33
CA VAL A 94 26.79 3.67 -11.46
C VAL A 94 27.89 3.55 -12.52
N ILE A 95 29.13 3.25 -12.12
CA ILE A 95 30.26 3.05 -13.05
C ILE A 95 30.17 1.66 -13.71
N TRP A 96 29.79 0.63 -12.96
CA TRP A 96 29.71 -0.76 -13.44
C TRP A 96 28.33 -1.16 -13.99
N ARG A 97 27.46 -0.18 -14.21
CA ARG A 97 26.09 -0.30 -14.76
C ARG A 97 25.95 -1.01 -16.12
N ALA A 98 27.06 -1.36 -16.77
CA ALA A 98 27.10 -1.48 -18.23
C ALA A 98 26.47 -2.76 -18.78
N GLU A 99 26.12 -3.72 -17.91
CA GLU A 99 25.55 -4.99 -18.36
C GLU A 99 24.28 -5.34 -17.54
N PRO A 100 23.11 -5.46 -18.19
CA PRO A 100 21.91 -5.93 -17.52
C PRO A 100 22.08 -7.42 -17.20
N VAL A 101 22.46 -7.72 -15.95
CA VAL A 101 22.69 -9.09 -15.47
C VAL A 101 21.40 -9.93 -15.46
N PHE A 102 20.22 -9.31 -15.50
CA PHE A 102 18.96 -10.03 -15.35
C PHE A 102 17.78 -9.46 -16.15
N TYR A 103 17.19 -10.28 -17.01
CA TYR A 103 15.90 -10.02 -17.66
C TYR A 103 14.79 -10.65 -16.80
N ILE A 104 13.85 -9.82 -16.33
CA ILE A 104 12.73 -10.29 -15.51
C ILE A 104 11.59 -10.72 -16.43
N PRO A 105 11.08 -11.96 -16.34
CA PRO A 105 9.89 -12.37 -17.09
C PRO A 105 8.67 -11.55 -16.63
N GLU A 106 8.12 -10.74 -17.53
CA GLU A 106 7.15 -9.66 -17.30
C GLU A 106 5.78 -10.07 -16.73
N GLN A 107 5.53 -11.38 -16.60
CA GLN A 107 4.26 -11.94 -16.14
C GLN A 107 4.10 -11.90 -14.61
N TRP A 108 5.18 -11.64 -13.87
CA TRP A 108 5.18 -11.71 -12.40
C TRP A 108 4.85 -10.40 -11.68
N PHE A 109 5.31 -9.24 -12.18
CA PHE A 109 5.36 -8.02 -11.34
C PHE A 109 4.39 -6.89 -11.72
N GLY A 110 3.71 -6.98 -12.86
CA GLY A 110 2.62 -6.05 -13.23
C GLY A 110 2.97 -4.57 -13.00
N PRO A 111 2.17 -3.78 -12.26
CA PRO A 111 2.41 -2.34 -12.05
C PRO A 111 3.60 -2.05 -11.12
N ILE A 112 4.10 -3.02 -10.36
CA ILE A 112 5.27 -2.86 -9.47
C ILE A 112 6.55 -2.81 -10.31
N THR A 113 6.53 -3.37 -11.52
CA THR A 113 7.64 -3.29 -12.47
C THR A 113 8.05 -1.84 -12.72
N ASN A 114 7.11 -0.90 -12.81
CA ASN A 114 7.44 0.53 -13.00
C ASN A 114 8.16 1.16 -11.80
N TRP A 115 7.88 0.67 -10.59
CA TRP A 115 8.56 1.12 -9.38
C TRP A 115 9.94 0.45 -9.22
N LEU A 116 10.05 -0.82 -9.64
CA LEU A 116 11.31 -1.56 -9.65
C LEU A 116 12.27 -1.10 -10.76
N LYS A 117 11.75 -0.40 -11.79
CA LYS A 117 12.49 0.12 -12.96
C LYS A 117 13.29 1.42 -12.70
N PHE A 118 13.27 2.00 -11.51
CA PHE A 118 14.10 3.17 -11.19
C PHE A 118 15.60 2.81 -11.07
N PRO A 119 16.56 3.64 -11.53
CA PRO A 119 16.60 4.62 -12.62
C PRO A 119 17.29 4.06 -13.90
N PHE A 120 17.25 2.74 -14.12
CA PHE A 120 18.26 2.02 -14.92
C PHE A 120 17.74 1.01 -15.95
N ALA A 121 16.46 1.05 -16.33
CA ALA A 121 15.88 0.07 -17.28
C ALA A 121 15.64 0.69 -18.69
N PRO A 122 16.02 0.01 -19.80
CA PRO A 122 15.78 0.47 -21.17
C PRO A 122 14.27 0.46 -21.53
N GLU A 123 13.85 1.44 -22.33
CA GLU A 123 12.47 1.95 -22.44
C GLU A 123 11.64 1.30 -23.57
N ASP A 124 12.18 0.28 -24.23
CA ASP A 124 11.72 -0.22 -25.53
C ASP A 124 10.39 -1.00 -25.50
N GLN A 125 9.69 -1.08 -24.36
CA GLN A 125 8.49 -1.93 -24.17
C GLN A 125 7.20 -1.17 -23.88
N LEU A 126 7.26 0.15 -23.64
CA LEU A 126 6.06 0.93 -23.34
C LEU A 126 5.28 1.33 -24.59
N GLU A 127 5.94 1.44 -25.74
CA GLU A 127 5.30 1.76 -27.02
C GLU A 127 4.37 0.64 -27.49
N THR A 128 4.78 -0.61 -27.31
CA THR A 128 3.99 -1.77 -27.76
C THR A 128 2.66 -1.85 -27.02
N PHE A 129 2.63 -1.53 -25.72
CA PHE A 129 1.42 -1.62 -24.91
C PHE A 129 0.42 -0.49 -25.21
N SER A 130 0.92 0.73 -25.48
CA SER A 130 0.09 1.86 -25.91
C SER A 130 -0.53 1.60 -27.30
N GLN A 131 0.29 1.13 -28.25
CA GLN A 131 -0.13 0.72 -29.59
C GLN A 131 -1.15 -0.43 -29.55
N TYR A 132 -1.01 -1.35 -28.58
CA TYR A 132 -1.92 -2.48 -28.39
C TYR A 132 -3.23 -2.06 -27.70
N MET A 133 -3.21 -1.01 -26.87
CA MET A 133 -4.39 -0.45 -26.19
C MET A 133 -5.23 0.45 -27.10
N SER A 134 -4.66 1.03 -28.16
CA SER A 134 -5.35 1.94 -29.09
C SER A 134 -6.06 1.24 -30.26
N ASN A 135 -5.89 -0.08 -30.42
CA ASN A 135 -6.50 -0.83 -31.51
C ASN A 135 -7.99 -1.17 -31.21
N PRO A 136 -8.97 -0.61 -31.95
CA PRO A 136 -10.40 -0.74 -31.64
C PRO A 136 -10.92 -2.19 -31.66
N ASP A 137 -10.29 -3.09 -32.43
CA ASP A 137 -10.66 -4.50 -32.49
C ASP A 137 -10.45 -5.23 -31.16
N THR A 138 -9.45 -4.81 -30.38
CA THR A 138 -9.15 -5.38 -29.06
C THR A 138 -10.16 -4.98 -27.99
N LEU A 139 -10.80 -3.82 -28.13
CA LEU A 139 -11.83 -3.32 -27.21
C LEU A 139 -13.13 -4.12 -27.36
N ASN A 140 -13.53 -4.43 -28.58
CA ASN A 140 -14.73 -5.21 -28.89
C ASN A 140 -14.60 -6.67 -28.41
N LEU A 141 -13.42 -7.27 -28.62
CA LEU A 141 -13.09 -8.60 -28.09
C LEU A 141 -13.11 -8.63 -26.55
N ARG A 142 -12.70 -7.54 -25.88
CA ARG A 142 -12.78 -7.40 -24.42
C ARG A 142 -14.22 -7.28 -23.90
N HIS A 143 -15.07 -6.49 -24.55
CA HIS A 143 -16.49 -6.39 -24.19
C HIS A 143 -17.23 -7.71 -24.42
N ALA A 144 -16.92 -8.41 -25.53
CA ALA A 144 -17.41 -9.75 -25.78
C ALA A 144 -16.91 -10.75 -24.71
N ALA A 145 -15.62 -10.70 -24.34
CA ALA A 145 -15.04 -11.54 -23.29
C ALA A 145 -15.62 -11.29 -21.89
N LEU A 146 -16.04 -10.06 -21.57
CA LEU A 146 -16.73 -9.75 -20.32
C LEU A 146 -18.14 -10.36 -20.24
N ASN A 147 -18.77 -10.63 -21.39
CA ASN A 147 -20.11 -11.20 -21.47
C ASN A 147 -20.13 -12.74 -21.55
N ILE A 148 -18.96 -13.38 -21.71
CA ILE A 148 -18.84 -14.84 -21.69
C ILE A 148 -19.03 -15.35 -20.25
N LYS A 149 -20.11 -16.11 -20.03
CA LYS A 149 -20.43 -16.69 -18.71
C LYS A 149 -19.47 -17.82 -18.36
N LYS A 150 -19.08 -17.88 -17.09
CA LYS A 150 -18.15 -18.91 -16.60
C LYS A 150 -18.79 -20.31 -16.62
N PRO A 151 -18.05 -21.38 -16.95
CA PRO A 151 -18.54 -22.73 -16.77
C PRO A 151 -18.79 -22.98 -15.28
N LEU A 152 -19.88 -23.69 -15.00
CA LEU A 152 -20.37 -23.91 -13.64
C LEU A 152 -19.48 -24.95 -12.90
N ASN A 153 -18.99 -24.57 -11.71
CA ASN A 153 -18.23 -25.45 -10.82
C ASN A 153 -19.12 -26.61 -10.29
N ALA A 154 -18.51 -27.70 -9.84
CA ALA A 154 -19.14 -28.94 -9.40
C ALA A 154 -20.20 -28.70 -8.32
N PHE A 155 -19.89 -27.89 -7.30
CA PHE A 155 -20.86 -27.50 -6.27
C PHE A 155 -22.10 -26.81 -6.85
N PHE A 156 -21.91 -25.91 -7.81
CA PHE A 156 -23.02 -25.18 -8.42
C PHE A 156 -23.84 -26.07 -9.37
N ARG A 157 -23.22 -27.08 -10.01
CA ARG A 157 -23.93 -28.13 -10.77
C ARG A 157 -24.76 -29.01 -9.86
N TYR A 158 -24.18 -29.44 -8.73
CA TYR A 158 -24.91 -30.17 -7.69
C TYR A 158 -26.07 -29.35 -7.14
N LYS A 159 -25.85 -28.07 -6.81
CA LYS A 159 -26.89 -27.16 -6.32
C LYS A 159 -28.02 -26.99 -7.34
N ALA A 160 -27.70 -26.94 -8.63
CA ALA A 160 -28.69 -26.88 -9.70
C ALA A 160 -29.51 -28.19 -9.77
N ALA A 161 -28.84 -29.35 -9.75
CA ALA A 161 -29.49 -30.66 -9.81
C ALA A 161 -30.35 -30.97 -8.58
N MET A 162 -29.92 -30.56 -7.39
CA MET A 162 -30.62 -30.81 -6.14
C MET A 162 -31.60 -29.71 -5.75
N ARG A 163 -31.72 -28.64 -6.55
CA ARG A 163 -32.43 -27.39 -6.22
C ARG A 163 -33.83 -27.64 -5.66
N GLU A 164 -34.58 -28.55 -6.27
CA GLU A 164 -35.94 -28.90 -5.86
C GLU A 164 -35.97 -29.49 -4.45
N LYS A 165 -35.07 -30.42 -4.14
CA LYS A 165 -34.92 -30.98 -2.78
C LYS A 165 -34.51 -29.91 -1.77
N ILE A 166 -33.66 -28.96 -2.18
CA ILE A 166 -33.25 -27.84 -1.33
C ILE A 166 -34.44 -26.94 -1.01
N ILE A 167 -35.27 -26.63 -2.01
CA ILE A 167 -36.46 -25.78 -1.84
C ILE A 167 -37.48 -26.48 -0.94
N GLN A 168 -37.74 -27.77 -1.16
CA GLN A 168 -38.65 -28.56 -0.32
C GLN A 168 -38.20 -28.58 1.15
N ARG A 169 -36.89 -28.71 1.40
CA ARG A 169 -36.35 -28.78 2.77
C ARG A 169 -36.17 -27.41 3.44
N ALA A 170 -35.86 -26.37 2.68
CA ALA A 170 -35.74 -25.02 3.20
C ALA A 170 -37.11 -24.36 3.44
N GLY A 171 -38.11 -24.68 2.63
CA GLY A 171 -39.42 -24.00 2.64
C GLY A 171 -39.36 -22.52 2.24
N THR A 172 -38.20 -22.05 1.73
CA THR A 172 -38.00 -20.66 1.32
C THR A 172 -37.38 -20.59 -0.07
N HIS A 173 -37.71 -19.55 -0.82
CA HIS A 173 -37.09 -19.24 -2.11
C HIS A 173 -35.87 -18.31 -1.97
N LYS A 174 -35.43 -17.98 -0.75
CA LYS A 174 -34.35 -17.02 -0.52
C LYS A 174 -33.00 -17.65 -0.86
N ASN A 175 -32.30 -17.04 -1.82
CA ASN A 175 -31.05 -17.59 -2.38
C ASN A 175 -29.91 -17.74 -1.36
N SER A 176 -29.90 -16.93 -0.29
CA SER A 176 -28.94 -17.05 0.81
C SER A 176 -29.09 -18.37 1.55
N ASP A 177 -30.33 -18.75 1.83
CA ASP A 177 -30.65 -19.89 2.69
C ASP A 177 -30.53 -21.18 1.89
N LEU A 178 -30.97 -21.16 0.63
CA LEU A 178 -30.73 -22.24 -0.33
C LEU A 178 -29.23 -22.52 -0.51
N SER A 179 -28.38 -21.49 -0.52
CA SER A 179 -26.93 -21.67 -0.69
C SER A 179 -26.27 -22.22 0.57
N ARG A 180 -26.73 -21.83 1.77
CA ARG A 180 -26.26 -22.40 3.04
C ARG A 180 -26.65 -23.87 3.18
N LEU A 181 -27.92 -24.20 2.90
CA LEU A 181 -28.40 -25.58 2.94
C LEU A 181 -27.72 -26.45 1.89
N ALA A 182 -27.54 -25.96 0.66
CA ALA A 182 -26.77 -26.65 -0.37
C ALA A 182 -25.33 -26.96 0.07
N ALA A 183 -24.67 -26.01 0.72
CA ALA A 183 -23.30 -26.19 1.20
C ALA A 183 -23.21 -27.24 2.30
N GLN A 184 -24.24 -27.35 3.16
CA GLN A 184 -24.32 -28.37 4.18
C GLN A 184 -24.51 -29.77 3.56
N MET A 185 -25.48 -29.91 2.64
CA MET A 185 -25.71 -31.17 1.92
C MET A 185 -24.49 -31.61 1.11
N TRP A 186 -23.79 -30.68 0.45
CA TRP A 186 -22.57 -31.01 -0.29
C TRP A 186 -21.45 -31.56 0.60
N LYS A 187 -21.36 -31.13 1.87
CA LYS A 187 -20.36 -31.69 2.80
C LYS A 187 -20.68 -33.14 3.14
N GLU A 188 -21.95 -33.42 3.44
CA GLU A 188 -22.47 -34.73 3.84
C GLU A 188 -22.51 -35.76 2.69
N GLU A 189 -22.56 -35.30 1.44
CA GLU A 189 -22.65 -36.15 0.25
C GLU A 189 -21.43 -37.11 0.10
N PRO A 190 -21.64 -38.38 -0.28
CA PRO A 190 -20.56 -39.34 -0.49
C PRO A 190 -19.63 -38.96 -1.64
N GLN A 191 -18.37 -39.40 -1.54
CA GLN A 191 -17.29 -38.97 -2.44
C GLN A 191 -17.56 -39.31 -3.92
N HIS A 192 -18.17 -40.46 -4.20
CA HIS A 192 -18.48 -40.88 -5.57
C HIS A 192 -19.42 -39.91 -6.31
N VAL A 193 -20.35 -39.26 -5.58
CA VAL A 193 -21.25 -38.24 -6.15
C VAL A 193 -20.47 -36.96 -6.45
N LYS A 194 -19.57 -36.56 -5.55
CA LYS A 194 -18.67 -35.42 -5.76
C LYS A 194 -17.80 -35.65 -7.00
N ASP A 195 -17.25 -36.85 -7.16
CA ASP A 195 -16.42 -37.22 -8.31
C ASP A 195 -17.20 -37.19 -9.62
N HIS A 196 -18.47 -37.62 -9.61
CA HIS A 196 -19.36 -37.48 -10.77
C HIS A 196 -19.54 -36.01 -11.20
N PHE A 197 -19.86 -35.12 -10.26
CA PHE A 197 -20.00 -33.69 -10.58
C PHE A 197 -18.67 -33.03 -10.96
N ASN A 198 -17.55 -33.48 -10.39
CA ASN A 198 -16.22 -33.03 -10.78
C ASN A 198 -15.91 -33.39 -12.24
N ARG A 199 -16.22 -34.62 -12.67
CA ARG A 199 -16.08 -35.04 -14.08
C ARG A 199 -16.92 -34.17 -15.03
N LEU A 200 -18.19 -33.94 -14.70
CA LEU A 200 -19.06 -33.07 -15.51
C LEU A 200 -18.56 -31.62 -15.58
N THR A 201 -18.01 -31.11 -14.48
CA THR A 201 -17.40 -29.78 -14.46
C THR A 201 -16.14 -29.73 -15.31
N GLN A 202 -15.27 -30.74 -15.25
CA GLN A 202 -14.08 -30.84 -16.10
C GLN A 202 -14.45 -30.89 -17.58
N GLN A 203 -15.45 -31.70 -17.96
CA GLN A 203 -15.94 -31.76 -19.33
C GLN A 203 -16.38 -30.38 -19.83
N ALA A 204 -17.20 -29.68 -19.05
CA ALA A 204 -17.66 -28.34 -19.42
C ALA A 204 -16.54 -27.28 -19.46
N PHE A 205 -15.50 -27.42 -18.62
CA PHE A 205 -14.31 -26.58 -18.73
C PHE A 205 -13.58 -26.84 -20.04
N ASN A 206 -13.44 -28.10 -20.45
CA ASN A 206 -12.82 -28.48 -21.71
C ASN A 206 -13.62 -27.96 -22.91
N GLU A 207 -14.94 -28.13 -22.90
CA GLU A 207 -15.85 -27.60 -23.91
C GLU A 207 -15.76 -26.07 -24.00
N HIS A 208 -15.76 -25.37 -22.87
CA HIS A 208 -15.59 -23.91 -22.85
C HIS A 208 -14.22 -23.47 -23.39
N ARG A 209 -13.16 -24.23 -23.07
CA ARG A 209 -11.81 -23.96 -23.57
C ARG A 209 -11.70 -24.18 -25.08
N GLN A 210 -12.38 -25.20 -25.61
CA GLN A 210 -12.46 -25.48 -27.04
C GLN A 210 -13.29 -24.43 -27.77
N LYS A 211 -14.43 -24.01 -27.20
CA LYS A 211 -15.32 -23.00 -27.78
C LYS A 211 -14.70 -21.59 -27.77
N PHE A 212 -13.85 -21.29 -26.79
CA PHE A 212 -13.20 -19.99 -26.63
C PHE A 212 -11.68 -20.15 -26.51
N PRO A 213 -10.98 -20.52 -27.60
CA PRO A 213 -9.53 -20.61 -27.60
C PRO A 213 -8.93 -19.20 -27.40
N GLY A 214 -8.01 -19.05 -26.44
CA GLY A 214 -7.39 -17.77 -26.08
C GLY A 214 -8.15 -16.91 -25.08
N TYR A 215 -9.32 -17.36 -24.58
CA TYR A 215 -10.06 -16.65 -23.54
C TYR A 215 -9.37 -16.75 -22.17
N VAL A 216 -9.09 -15.59 -21.55
CA VAL A 216 -8.47 -15.47 -20.22
C VAL A 216 -9.46 -14.85 -19.25
N TRP A 217 -9.60 -15.44 -18.06
CA TRP A 217 -10.48 -14.91 -17.02
C TRP A 217 -9.97 -13.55 -16.53
N PRO A 218 -10.75 -12.46 -16.68
CA PRO A 218 -10.35 -11.17 -16.11
C PRO A 218 -10.35 -11.26 -14.59
N SER A 219 -9.27 -10.76 -13.97
CA SER A 219 -9.16 -10.74 -12.51
C SER A 219 -10.21 -9.80 -11.92
N ARG A 220 -10.82 -10.18 -10.79
CA ARG A 220 -11.82 -9.37 -10.07
C ARG A 220 -11.17 -8.19 -9.33
N SER A 221 -10.26 -7.44 -9.95
CA SER A 221 -9.78 -6.20 -9.33
C SER A 221 -10.98 -5.26 -9.17
N SER A 222 -11.28 -4.89 -7.92
CA SER A 222 -12.35 -3.93 -7.60
C SER A 222 -12.17 -2.62 -8.36
N LYS A 223 -10.93 -2.26 -8.72
CA LYS A 223 -10.60 -1.07 -9.52
C LYS A 223 -11.14 -1.19 -10.95
N PHE A 224 -11.05 -2.37 -11.56
CA PHE A 224 -11.54 -2.61 -12.92
C PHE A 224 -13.06 -2.56 -13.01
N LYS A 225 -13.78 -3.17 -12.04
CA LYS A 225 -15.25 -3.04 -11.96
C LYS A 225 -15.69 -1.59 -11.75
N LYS A 226 -15.03 -0.84 -10.85
CA LYS A 226 -15.33 0.58 -10.62
C LYS A 226 -15.02 1.44 -11.86
N ALA A 227 -13.94 1.15 -12.58
CA ALA A 227 -13.60 1.83 -13.82
C ALA A 227 -14.61 1.57 -14.94
N ILE A 228 -15.05 0.33 -15.14
CA ILE A 228 -16.10 -0.02 -16.12
C ILE A 228 -17.43 0.65 -15.75
N LEU A 229 -17.80 0.67 -14.46
CA LEU A 229 -19.04 1.29 -14.00
C LEU A 229 -19.00 2.82 -14.17
N LYS A 230 -17.83 3.44 -13.92
CA LYS A 230 -17.58 4.86 -14.17
C LYS A 230 -17.68 5.19 -15.65
N LEU A 231 -17.03 4.41 -16.52
CA LEU A 231 -17.11 4.57 -17.98
C LEU A 231 -18.54 4.37 -18.50
N LYS A 232 -19.31 3.45 -17.92
CA LYS A 232 -20.71 3.21 -18.29
C LYS A 232 -21.65 4.33 -17.84
N PHE A 233 -21.31 5.01 -16.75
CA PHE A 233 -22.02 6.19 -16.25
C PHE A 233 -21.68 7.44 -17.08
N GLU A 234 -20.41 7.60 -17.46
CA GLU A 234 -19.93 8.67 -18.34
C GLU A 234 -20.43 8.53 -19.80
N SER A 235 -20.66 7.31 -20.29
CA SER A 235 -21.25 7.09 -21.61
C SER A 235 -22.78 7.28 -21.64
N GLN A 236 -23.41 7.48 -20.49
CA GLN A 236 -24.86 7.70 -20.35
C GLN A 236 -25.23 9.14 -19.97
N THR A 237 -24.26 10.03 -19.77
CA THR A 237 -24.54 11.47 -19.67
C THR A 237 -24.81 12.02 -21.08
N PRO A 238 -26.00 12.58 -21.35
CA PRO A 238 -26.29 13.15 -22.65
C PRO A 238 -25.36 14.33 -22.96
N SER A 239 -24.99 14.44 -24.24
CA SER A 239 -24.18 15.51 -24.85
C SER A 239 -24.71 16.91 -24.48
N PRO A 240 -23.88 17.97 -24.44
CA PRO A 240 -24.24 19.29 -23.87
C PRO A 240 -25.25 20.11 -24.69
N GLU A 241 -26.06 19.50 -25.56
CA GLU A 241 -27.03 20.20 -26.42
C GLU A 241 -28.38 20.50 -25.73
N ASP A 242 -28.65 19.91 -24.56
CA ASP A 242 -29.89 20.14 -23.78
C ASP A 242 -29.80 21.28 -22.75
N GLN A 243 -28.99 22.32 -22.99
CA GLN A 243 -28.86 23.46 -22.06
C GLN A 243 -30.10 24.39 -21.99
N ASN A 244 -31.18 24.05 -22.69
CA ASN A 244 -32.46 24.79 -22.63
C ASN A 244 -33.61 23.99 -22.01
N ALA A 245 -33.36 22.81 -21.42
CA ALA A 245 -34.39 22.12 -20.64
C ALA A 245 -34.54 22.80 -19.27
N VAL A 246 -35.73 23.33 -19.00
CA VAL A 246 -36.11 23.92 -17.71
C VAL A 246 -35.86 22.90 -16.60
N PRO A 247 -35.25 23.27 -15.46
CA PRO A 247 -35.01 22.35 -14.36
C PRO A 247 -36.33 21.75 -13.87
N PHE A 248 -36.41 20.42 -13.82
CA PHE A 248 -37.54 19.72 -13.23
C PHE A 248 -37.57 20.00 -11.72
N ASP A 249 -38.51 20.84 -11.27
CA ASP A 249 -38.73 21.13 -9.84
C ASP A 249 -39.58 20.02 -9.20
N PHE A 250 -38.99 19.34 -8.22
CA PHE A 250 -39.59 18.21 -7.52
C PHE A 250 -40.75 18.62 -6.58
N LYS A 251 -41.06 19.92 -6.48
CA LYS A 251 -42.11 20.46 -5.59
C LYS A 251 -43.52 20.40 -6.16
N ASP A 252 -43.69 20.23 -7.47
CA ASP A 252 -45.01 20.22 -8.11
C ASP A 252 -45.78 18.90 -7.92
N PHE A 253 -45.14 17.86 -7.38
CA PHE A 253 -45.77 16.55 -7.21
C PHE A 253 -46.67 16.43 -5.96
N LYS A 254 -46.79 17.47 -5.13
CA LYS A 254 -47.41 17.36 -3.80
C LYS A 254 -48.84 17.89 -3.64
N THR A 255 -49.53 18.27 -4.72
CA THR A 255 -50.95 18.65 -4.61
C THR A 255 -51.80 17.90 -5.63
N GLY A 256 -52.42 16.83 -5.13
CA GLY A 256 -53.65 16.18 -5.57
C GLY A 256 -54.07 16.29 -7.03
N PHE A 257 -53.89 15.21 -7.78
CA PHE A 257 -54.79 14.87 -8.87
C PHE A 257 -54.89 13.34 -8.99
N THR A 258 -56.03 12.79 -8.57
CA THR A 258 -56.48 11.45 -8.94
C THR A 258 -57.27 11.58 -10.25
N PRO A 259 -56.88 10.87 -11.31
CA PRO A 259 -57.83 10.41 -12.31
C PRO A 259 -57.85 8.88 -12.35
N GLU A 260 -59.05 8.37 -12.13
CA GLU A 260 -59.72 7.26 -12.82
C GLU A 260 -58.86 6.14 -13.44
N ILE A 261 -59.13 4.93 -12.96
CA ILE A 261 -58.62 3.65 -13.45
C ILE A 261 -59.22 3.39 -14.83
N GLU A 262 -58.38 3.34 -15.86
CA GLU A 262 -58.73 2.71 -17.14
C GLU A 262 -57.82 1.48 -17.32
N GLU A 263 -58.48 0.33 -17.47
CA GLU A 263 -57.89 -1.01 -17.48
C GLU A 263 -56.93 -1.24 -18.66
N CYS A 264 -55.85 -1.99 -18.42
CA CYS A 264 -55.13 -2.71 -19.47
C CYS A 264 -54.74 -4.14 -19.01
N PRO A 265 -54.92 -5.15 -19.87
CA PRO A 265 -55.00 -6.58 -19.54
C PRO A 265 -53.66 -7.28 -19.22
N PRO A 266 -53.70 -8.52 -18.66
CA PRO A 266 -52.53 -9.19 -18.08
C PRO A 266 -51.53 -9.71 -19.13
N ILE A 267 -50.25 -9.46 -18.88
CA ILE A 267 -49.12 -10.04 -19.62
C ILE A 267 -48.94 -11.51 -19.15
N LEU A 268 -49.79 -12.39 -19.69
CA LEU A 268 -49.60 -13.84 -19.73
C LEU A 268 -49.44 -14.26 -21.18
N GLU A 269 -48.26 -14.00 -21.74
CA GLU A 269 -47.71 -14.67 -22.94
C GLU A 269 -46.21 -14.33 -22.98
N TYR A 270 -45.38 -15.25 -23.45
CA TYR A 270 -43.89 -15.27 -23.41
C TYR A 270 -43.21 -16.09 -22.29
N ILE A 271 -43.85 -17.16 -21.82
CA ILE A 271 -43.11 -18.30 -21.25
C ILE A 271 -43.50 -19.56 -22.01
N ASP A 272 -43.03 -19.67 -23.25
CA ASP A 272 -42.91 -20.94 -23.98
C ASP A 272 -42.11 -20.64 -25.25
N TYR A 273 -40.78 -20.75 -25.21
CA TYR A 273 -39.88 -20.97 -26.36
C TYR A 273 -38.41 -20.87 -25.91
N SER A 274 -37.93 -21.85 -25.14
CA SER A 274 -36.47 -22.16 -25.16
C SER A 274 -36.13 -23.61 -24.80
N LEU A 275 -37.08 -24.54 -24.94
CA LEU A 275 -36.85 -25.99 -24.94
C LEU A 275 -37.09 -26.51 -26.36
N SER A 276 -36.18 -26.23 -27.29
CA SER A 276 -35.88 -27.09 -28.44
C SER A 276 -34.70 -26.54 -29.24
N SER A 277 -33.75 -27.42 -29.56
CA SER A 277 -32.54 -27.27 -30.40
C SER A 277 -31.26 -26.88 -29.68
#